data_AF-A0A846PH34-F1
#
_entry.id   AF-A0A846PH34-F1
#
_cell.length_a   1.000
_cell.length_b   1.000
_cell.length_c   1.000
_cell.angle_alpha   90.00
_cell.angle_beta   90.00
_cell.angle_gamma   90.00
#
_symmetry.space_group_name_H-M   'P 1'
#
loop_
_entity.id
_entity.type
_entity.pdbx_description
1 polymer ?
#
loop_
_entity_poly.entity_id
_entity_poly.type
_entity_poly.pdbx_seq_one_letter_code
_entity_poly.pdbx_strand_id
1 'polypeptide(L)'
;VIHEDGEAGASIIVTDPTIRDRSIISHRGIGDRMSPVDIQRKEEYLLDAEWHNIDSFTGIETIKAVMDLVRLERENGIKLFSTPSMPMISAFKEETL
;
A
#
# COMPACT_ATOMS: atom_id res chain seq x y z
N VAL A 1 10.67 11.94 -8.66
CA VAL A 1 11.76 11.00 -8.95
C VAL A 1 11.22 9.67 -8.44
N ILE A 2 11.15 8.59 -9.24
CA ILE A 2 10.98 7.28 -8.59
C ILE A 2 12.28 7.14 -7.80
N HIS A 3 12.19 7.09 -6.47
CA HIS A 3 13.37 6.82 -5.66
C HIS A 3 13.78 5.38 -5.98
N GLU A 4 14.60 5.20 -7.02
CA GLU A 4 15.16 3.90 -7.41
C GLU A 4 16.14 3.37 -6.33
N ASP A 5 16.51 4.24 -5.38
CA ASP A 5 17.26 3.87 -4.19
C ASP A 5 16.31 3.43 -3.06
N GLY A 6 16.07 2.12 -2.98
CA GLY A 6 15.47 1.51 -1.80
C GLY A 6 15.23 0.01 -1.96
N GLU A 7 15.25 -0.72 -0.85
CA GLU A 7 15.02 -2.16 -0.84
C GLU A 7 13.54 -2.48 -1.11
N ALA A 8 13.31 -3.52 -1.93
CA ALA A 8 11.97 -4.05 -2.14
C ALA A 8 11.38 -4.57 -0.82
N GLY A 9 10.05 -4.47 -0.68
CA GLY A 9 9.36 -5.08 0.45
C GLY A 9 9.53 -6.60 0.47
N ALA A 10 9.57 -7.18 1.67
CA ALA A 10 9.66 -8.60 1.90
C ALA A 10 8.77 -9.02 3.07
N SER A 11 8.16 -10.19 2.97
CA SER A 11 7.38 -10.79 4.05
C SER A 11 7.92 -12.17 4.39
N ILE A 12 8.02 -12.44 5.68
CA ILE A 12 8.30 -13.77 6.23
C ILE A 12 6.96 -14.36 6.68
N ILE A 13 6.63 -15.53 6.16
CA ILE A 13 5.44 -16.28 6.55
C ILE A 13 5.89 -17.44 7.43
N VAL A 14 5.49 -17.41 8.69
CA VAL A 14 5.75 -18.47 9.66
C VAL A 14 4.52 -19.38 9.70
N THR A 15 4.73 -20.66 9.42
CA THR A 15 3.70 -21.69 9.43
C THR A 15 4.06 -22.78 10.43
N ASP A 16 3.13 -23.13 11.31
CA ASP A 16 3.21 -24.34 12.13
C ASP A 16 2.29 -25.40 11.51
N PRO A 17 2.77 -26.58 11.10
CA PRO A 17 1.92 -27.61 10.50
C PRO A 17 0.84 -28.15 11.46
N THR A 18 0.97 -27.91 12.76
CA THR A 18 0.02 -28.32 13.79
C THR A 18 -1.03 -27.25 14.11
N ILE A 19 -0.83 -26.00 13.70
CA ILE A 19 -1.75 -24.89 13.92
C ILE A 19 -2.16 -24.30 12.56
N ARG A 20 -3.46 -24.12 12.32
CA ARG A 20 -3.94 -23.58 11.03
C ARG A 20 -3.51 -22.12 10.80
N ASP A 21 -3.20 -21.41 11.88
CA ASP A 21 -2.84 -20.00 11.85
C ASP A 21 -1.46 -19.78 11.25
N ARG A 22 -1.29 -18.62 10.61
CA ARG A 22 -0.03 -18.17 10.01
C ARG A 22 0.34 -16.86 10.65
N SER A 23 1.61 -16.70 11.00
CA SER A 23 2.15 -15.41 11.39
C SER A 23 2.87 -14.79 10.20
N ILE A 24 2.59 -13.53 9.92
CA ILE A 24 3.22 -12.78 8.84
C ILE A 24 4.02 -11.65 9.46
N ILE A 25 5.31 -11.58 9.14
CA ILE A 25 6.20 -10.49 9.52
C ILE A 25 6.57 -9.77 8.23
N SER A 26 6.20 -8.49 8.11
CA SER A 26 6.36 -7.73 6.87
C SER A 26 7.32 -6.56 7.03
N HIS A 27 8.31 -6.49 6.14
CA HIS A 27 9.09 -5.30 5.83
C HIS A 27 8.52 -4.70 4.54
N ARG A 28 8.01 -3.47 4.58
CA ARG A 28 7.30 -2.91 3.41
C ARG A 28 8.22 -2.34 2.33
N GLY A 29 9.48 -2.05 2.67
CA GLY A 29 10.47 -1.50 1.73
C GLY A 29 9.96 -0.24 1.02
N ILE A 30 10.32 -0.09 -0.25
CA ILE A 30 9.84 1.01 -1.11
C ILE A 30 8.32 1.00 -1.35
N GLY A 31 7.63 -0.11 -1.07
CA GLY A 31 6.18 -0.25 -1.27
C GLY A 31 5.34 0.68 -0.39
N ASP A 32 5.88 1.16 0.74
CA ASP A 32 5.21 2.11 1.64
C ASP A 32 5.67 3.56 1.43
N ARG A 33 6.34 3.85 0.31
CA ARG A 33 6.89 5.17 -0.05
C ARG A 33 6.19 5.82 -1.25
N MET A 34 5.00 5.34 -1.62
CA MET A 34 4.22 5.99 -2.68
C MET A 34 3.87 7.42 -2.26
N SER A 35 4.05 8.37 -3.17
CA SER A 35 3.76 9.78 -2.89
C SER A 35 2.62 10.30 -3.78
N PRO A 36 1.96 11.42 -3.39
CA PRO A 36 0.99 12.10 -4.25
C PRO A 36 1.50 12.40 -5.68
N VAL A 37 2.80 12.70 -5.80
CA VAL A 37 3.42 12.98 -7.10
C VAL A 37 3.40 11.76 -8.01
N ASP A 38 3.46 10.54 -7.46
CA ASP A 38 3.41 9.31 -8.25
C ASP A 38 2.02 9.08 -8.85
N ILE A 39 0.96 9.44 -8.11
CA ILE A 39 -0.43 9.43 -8.60
C ILE A 39 -0.59 10.40 -9.77
N GLN A 40 -0.15 11.65 -9.61
CA GLN A 40 -0.24 12.69 -10.66
C GLN A 40 0.51 12.29 -11.93
N ARG A 41 1.68 11.65 -11.80
CA ARG A 41 2.48 11.19 -12.95
C ARG A 41 1.84 10.06 -13.74
N LYS A 42 0.90 9.34 -13.14
CA LYS A 42 0.23 8.17 -13.72
C LYS A 42 -1.27 8.38 -13.87
N GLU A 43 -1.74 9.61 -13.75
CA GLU A 43 -3.16 9.95 -13.71
C GLU A 43 -3.92 9.41 -14.93
N GLU A 44 -3.39 9.58 -16.15
CA GLU A 44 -4.02 9.05 -17.38
C GLU A 44 -4.25 7.53 -17.30
N TYR A 45 -3.24 6.78 -16.85
CA TYR A 45 -3.34 5.32 -16.67
C TYR A 45 -4.34 4.94 -15.57
N LEU A 46 -4.35 5.71 -14.47
CA LEU A 46 -5.28 5.47 -13.36
C LEU A 46 -6.72 5.76 -13.78
N LEU A 47 -6.96 6.78 -14.63
CA LEU A 47 -8.29 7.15 -15.12
C LEU A 47 -8.88 6.18 -16.15
N ASP A 48 -8.04 5.44 -16.87
CA ASP A 48 -8.49 4.41 -17.82
C ASP A 48 -9.02 3.14 -17.12
N ALA A 49 -8.76 2.99 -15.81
CA ALA A 49 -9.20 1.82 -15.06
C ALA A 49 -10.70 1.85 -14.73
N GLU A 50 -11.38 0.71 -14.87
CA GLU A 50 -12.77 0.56 -14.44
C GLU A 50 -12.90 0.55 -12.90
N TRP A 51 -11.88 0.01 -12.22
CA TRP A 51 -11.82 -0.06 -10.77
C TRP A 51 -10.38 -0.03 -10.28
N HIS A 52 -10.22 0.47 -9.06
CA HIS A 52 -8.98 0.40 -8.29
C HIS A 52 -9.20 -0.47 -7.05
N ASN A 53 -8.17 -1.24 -6.68
CA ASN A 53 -8.14 -1.99 -5.43
C ASN A 53 -6.95 -1.54 -4.61
N ILE A 54 -7.23 -1.10 -3.38
CA ILE A 54 -6.24 -0.54 -2.47
C ILE A 54 -6.18 -1.39 -1.21
N ASP A 55 -5.00 -1.98 -0.98
CA ASP A 55 -4.72 -2.85 0.16
C ASP A 55 -3.51 -2.34 0.96
N SER A 56 -3.60 -2.42 2.30
CA SER A 56 -2.51 -2.24 3.27
C SER A 56 -1.47 -1.14 2.97
N PHE A 57 -1.62 0.02 3.60
CA PHE A 57 -0.63 1.10 3.61
C PHE A 57 -0.50 1.70 5.02
N THR A 58 0.68 2.19 5.39
CA THR A 58 0.92 2.77 6.73
C THR A 58 1.74 4.05 6.69
N GLY A 59 2.56 4.23 5.66
CA GLY A 59 3.38 5.42 5.51
C GLY A 59 2.52 6.66 5.32
N ILE A 60 2.85 7.74 6.03
CA ILE A 60 2.10 9.01 5.99
C ILE A 60 1.97 9.55 4.55
N GLU A 61 3.05 9.48 3.76
CA GLU A 61 3.02 9.91 2.36
C GLU A 61 2.17 8.98 1.48
N THR A 62 2.22 7.68 1.72
CA THR A 62 1.37 6.69 1.03
C THR A 62 -0.09 6.91 1.37
N ILE A 63 -0.43 7.23 2.63
CA ILE A 63 -1.79 7.60 3.03
C ILE A 63 -2.26 8.83 2.23
N LYS A 64 -1.44 9.88 2.13
CA LYS A 64 -1.78 11.07 1.34
C LYS A 64 -1.98 10.74 -0.14
N ALA A 65 -1.12 9.90 -0.71
CA ALA A 65 -1.23 9.45 -2.10
C ALA A 65 -2.54 8.68 -2.34
N VAL A 66 -2.89 7.78 -1.42
CA VAL A 66 -4.17 7.05 -1.47
C VAL A 66 -5.36 8.02 -1.38
N MET A 67 -5.30 9.04 -0.51
CA MET A 67 -6.37 10.03 -0.43
C MET A 67 -6.54 10.83 -1.73
N ASP A 68 -5.44 11.13 -2.43
CA ASP A 68 -5.49 11.77 -3.75
C ASP A 68 -6.10 10.84 -4.81
N LEU A 69 -5.78 9.55 -4.77
CA LEU A 69 -6.38 8.54 -5.65
C LEU A 69 -7.89 8.43 -5.40
N VAL A 70 -8.32 8.36 -4.15
CA VAL A 70 -9.75 8.33 -3.77
C VAL A 70 -10.49 9.58 -4.25
N ARG A 71 -9.84 10.76 -4.19
CA ARG A 71 -10.41 12.00 -4.72
C ARG A 71 -10.58 11.91 -6.24
N LEU A 72 -9.55 11.46 -6.95
CA LEU A 72 -9.56 11.29 -8.41
C LEU A 72 -10.67 10.33 -8.85
N GLU A 73 -10.80 9.18 -8.18
CA GLU A 73 -11.84 8.19 -8.46
C GLU A 73 -13.24 8.78 -8.31
N ARG A 74 -13.49 9.50 -7.21
CA ARG A 74 -14.78 10.15 -6.94
C ARG A 74 -15.14 11.18 -8.03
N GLU A 75 -14.16 11.94 -8.50
CA GLU A 75 -14.34 12.94 -9.55
C GLU A 75 -14.66 12.32 -10.91
N ASN A 76 -14.22 11.08 -11.16
CA ASN A 76 -14.30 10.42 -12.46
C ASN A 76 -15.24 9.19 -12.50
N GLY A 77 -15.89 8.84 -11.39
CA GLY A 77 -16.83 7.73 -11.33
C GLY A 77 -16.18 6.34 -11.36
N ILE A 78 -14.91 6.24 -10.95
CA ILE A 78 -14.15 4.98 -10.87
C ILE A 78 -14.57 4.25 -9.59
N LYS A 79 -14.71 2.93 -9.66
CA LYS A 79 -15.09 2.12 -8.49
C LYS A 79 -13.87 1.82 -7.62
N LEU A 80 -14.01 2.06 -6.32
CA LEU A 80 -13.02 1.70 -5.33
C LEU A 80 -13.39 0.41 -4.61
N PHE A 81 -12.44 -0.52 -4.56
CA PHE A 81 -12.44 -1.63 -3.62
C PHE A 81 -11.31 -1.44 -2.61
N SER A 82 -11.60 -1.74 -1.35
CA SER A 82 -10.58 -1.76 -0.32
C SER A 82 -10.80 -2.98 0.56
N THR A 83 -9.72 -3.73 0.79
CA THR A 83 -9.77 -4.84 1.74
C THR A 83 -9.12 -4.43 3.06
N PRO A 84 -9.87 -4.47 4.19
CA PRO A 84 -9.27 -4.22 5.49
C PRO A 84 -8.28 -5.35 5.77
N SER A 85 -7.01 -4.98 5.83
CA SER A 85 -5.95 -5.93 6.15
C SER A 85 -5.89 -6.19 7.66
N MET A 86 -5.45 -7.38 8.05
CA MET A 86 -5.26 -7.71 9.46
C MET A 86 -4.21 -6.78 10.11
N PRO A 87 -4.35 -6.47 11.42
CA PRO A 87 -3.33 -5.73 12.15
C PRO A 87 -1.99 -6.50 12.09
N MET A 88 -1.03 -5.97 11.31
CA MET A 88 0.30 -6.57 11.19
C MET A 88 1.15 -6.16 12.38
N ILE A 89 1.82 -7.13 13.01
CA ILE A 89 2.90 -6.85 13.95
C ILE A 89 4.09 -6.38 13.10
N SER A 90 4.34 -5.06 13.05
CA SER A 90 5.55 -4.53 12.43
C SER A 90 6.75 -4.87 13.30
N ALA A 91 7.71 -5.64 12.75
CA ALA A 91 8.96 -5.97 13.45
C ALA A 91 9.89 -4.74 13.60
N PHE A 92 9.65 -3.68 12.83
CA PHE A 92 10.51 -2.49 12.79
C PHE A 92 9.66 -1.28 13.23
N LYS A 93 9.78 -0.93 14.51
CA LYS A 93 9.02 0.13 15.19
C LYS A 93 9.42 1.56 14.80
N GLU A 94 10.40 1.75 13.93
CA GLU A 94 11.11 3.04 13.87
C GLU A 94 10.41 4.17 13.08
N GLU A 95 9.30 3.91 12.38
CA GLU A 95 8.60 4.96 11.63
C GLU A 95 7.07 4.92 11.78
N THR A 96 6.57 4.72 13.00
CA THR A 96 5.13 4.89 13.27
C THR A 96 4.93 5.87 14.41
N LEU A 97 5.24 7.14 14.19
CA LEU A 97 4.66 8.33 14.83
C LEU A 97 4.90 9.56 13.94
#